data_AF-A0A1Y4IA38-F1
#
_entry.id   AF-A0A1Y4IA38-F1
#
_cell.length_a   1.000
_cell.length_b   1.000
_cell.length_c   1.000
_cell.angle_alpha   90.00
_cell.angle_beta   90.00
_cell.angle_gamma   90.00
#
_symmetry.space_group_name_H-M   'P 1'
#
loop_
_entity.id
_entity.type
_entity.pdbx_description
1 polymer ?
#
loop_
_entity_poly.entity_id
_entity_poly.type
_entity_poly.pdbx_seq_one_letter_code
_entity_poly.pdbx_strand_id
1 'polypeptide(L)'
;MKKFNKTASKYANILRFFTIIALGILGALMLILMFSQLFAIGRIMISNNLINIPTKVLDEIVTFFLFFEFSAMIVAALKHMGHTSLNFLMSLGITALLRNLITAHGEPMQILIHAVAILLLIIGVVILNKHIKL
;
A
#
# COMPACT_ATOMS: atom_id res chain seq x y z
N MET A 1 -37.98 3.94 17.44
CA MET A 1 -36.53 3.70 17.20
C MET A 1 -36.21 2.52 16.25
N LYS A 2 -37.01 1.44 16.13
CA LYS A 2 -36.69 0.28 15.24
C LYS A 2 -36.69 0.55 13.72
N LYS A 3 -37.43 1.55 13.22
CA LYS A 3 -37.49 1.88 11.78
C LYS A 3 -36.21 2.56 11.25
N PHE A 4 -35.52 3.36 12.06
CA PHE A 4 -34.29 4.06 11.65
C PHE A 4 -33.12 3.10 11.37
N ASN A 5 -32.99 2.02 12.15
CA ASN A 5 -31.93 1.03 11.97
C ASN A 5 -32.10 0.22 10.66
N LYS A 6 -33.35 -0.03 10.24
CA LYS A 6 -33.65 -0.77 8.99
C LYS A 6 -33.35 0.07 7.74
N THR A 7 -33.54 1.38 7.80
CA THR A 7 -33.17 2.29 6.70
C THR A 7 -31.65 2.49 6.66
N ALA A 8 -31.01 2.69 7.81
CA ALA A 8 -29.56 2.84 7.92
C ALA A 8 -28.79 1.60 7.39
N SER A 9 -29.26 0.39 7.70
CA SER A 9 -28.63 -0.84 7.19
C SER A 9 -28.80 -1.03 5.68
N LYS A 10 -29.91 -0.55 5.11
CA LYS A 10 -30.15 -0.58 3.65
C LYS A 10 -29.21 0.38 2.92
N TYR A 11 -29.01 1.59 3.45
CA TYR A 11 -28.01 2.54 2.95
C TYR A 11 -26.58 2.01 3.09
N ALA A 12 -26.25 1.40 4.23
CA ALA A 12 -24.92 0.80 4.46
C ALA A 12 -24.60 -0.32 3.45
N ASN A 13 -25.58 -1.17 3.12
CA ASN A 13 -25.38 -2.23 2.12
C ASN A 13 -25.17 -1.69 0.71
N ILE A 14 -25.88 -0.63 0.32
CA ILE A 14 -25.68 0.03 -0.98
C ILE A 14 -24.28 0.64 -1.06
N LEU A 15 -23.85 1.33 0.01
CA LEU A 15 -22.52 1.93 0.07
C LEU A 15 -21.42 0.85 0.01
N ARG A 16 -21.58 -0.24 0.77
CA ARG A 16 -20.67 -1.40 0.73
C ARG A 16 -20.54 -1.99 -0.66
N PHE A 17 -21.66 -2.14 -1.38
CA PHE A 17 -21.65 -2.66 -2.75
C PHE A 17 -20.83 -1.76 -3.69
N PHE A 18 -21.04 -0.44 -3.62
CA PHE A 18 -20.29 0.52 -4.42
C PHE A 18 -18.79 0.51 -4.07
N THR A 19 -18.46 0.42 -2.78
CA THR A 19 -17.07 0.29 -2.31
C THR A 19 -16.39 -0.95 -2.86
N ILE A 20 -17.05 -2.12 -2.83
CA ILE A 20 -16.48 -3.37 -3.35
C ILE A 20 -16.22 -3.27 -4.87
N ILE A 21 -17.17 -2.69 -5.62
CA ILE A 21 -16.99 -2.47 -7.07
C ILE A 21 -15.80 -1.53 -7.33
N ALA A 22 -15.75 -0.38 -6.66
CA ALA A 22 -14.67 0.58 -6.83
C ALA A 22 -13.30 -0.04 -6.49
N LEU A 23 -13.23 -0.81 -5.42
CA LEU A 23 -12.02 -1.50 -4.99
C LEU A 23 -11.61 -2.60 -5.96
N GLY A 24 -12.57 -3.33 -6.54
CA GLY A 24 -12.31 -4.31 -7.61
C GLY A 24 -11.75 -3.68 -8.88
N ILE A 25 -12.32 -2.55 -9.32
CA ILE A 25 -11.80 -1.79 -10.47
C ILE A 25 -10.38 -1.29 -10.20
N LEU A 26 -10.14 -0.74 -9.00
CA LEU A 26 -8.82 -0.27 -8.61
C LEU A 26 -7.79 -1.42 -8.58
N GLY A 27 -8.18 -2.59 -8.08
CA GLY A 27 -7.31 -3.77 -8.06
C GLY A 27 -6.95 -4.26 -9.45
N ALA A 28 -7.92 -4.28 -10.37
CA ALA A 28 -7.67 -4.62 -11.77
C ALA A 28 -6.69 -3.63 -12.43
N LEU A 29 -6.86 -2.33 -12.19
CA LEU A 29 -5.98 -1.30 -12.71
C LEU A 29 -4.55 -1.43 -12.15
N MET A 30 -4.41 -1.67 -10.85
CA MET A 30 -3.10 -1.90 -10.21
C MET A 30 -2.38 -3.13 -10.80
N LEU A 31 -3.10 -4.22 -11.06
CA LEU A 31 -2.52 -5.40 -11.72
C LEU A 31 -1.98 -5.07 -13.11
N ILE A 32 -2.74 -4.32 -13.92
CA ILE A 32 -2.31 -3.89 -15.26
C ILE A 32 -1.04 -3.03 -15.16
N LEU A 33 -1.00 -2.06 -14.24
CA LEU A 33 0.17 -1.21 -14.02
C LEU A 33 1.38 -2.04 -13.57
N MET A 34 1.18 -3.01 -12.67
CA MET A 34 2.23 -3.89 -12.19
C MET A 34 2.87 -4.70 -13.33
N PHE A 35 2.05 -5.28 -14.22
CA PHE A 35 2.57 -5.97 -15.41
C PHE A 35 3.27 -5.03 -16.38
N SER A 36 2.74 -3.81 -16.58
CA SER A 36 3.39 -2.80 -17.41
C SER A 36 4.81 -2.50 -16.92
N GLN A 37 5.01 -2.36 -15.61
CA GLN A 37 6.34 -2.13 -15.04
C GLN A 37 7.26 -3.34 -15.15
N LEU A 38 6.74 -4.55 -15.06
CA LEU A 38 7.53 -5.75 -15.31
C LEU A 38 8.13 -5.76 -16.73
N PHE A 39 7.34 -5.34 -17.73
CA PHE A 39 7.83 -5.18 -19.11
C PHE A 39 8.84 -4.04 -19.25
N ALA A 40 8.66 -2.93 -18.53
CA ALA A 40 9.60 -1.80 -18.54
C ALA A 40 10.99 -2.22 -18.03
N ILE A 41 11.04 -2.92 -16.90
CA ILE A 41 12.28 -3.47 -16.33
C ILE A 41 12.93 -4.42 -17.34
N GLY A 42 12.17 -5.34 -17.93
CA GLY A 42 12.67 -6.27 -18.95
C GLY A 42 13.27 -5.57 -20.17
N ARG A 43 12.63 -4.48 -20.65
CA ARG A 43 13.14 -3.68 -21.76
C ARG A 43 14.46 -2.98 -21.42
N ILE A 44 14.59 -2.42 -20.22
CA ILE A 44 15.82 -1.75 -19.78
C ILE A 44 16.98 -2.75 -19.69
N MET A 45 16.72 -3.96 -19.17
CA MET A 45 17.73 -5.02 -19.06
C MET A 45 18.26 -5.50 -20.42
N ILE A 46 17.41 -5.54 -21.45
CA ILE A 46 17.80 -5.96 -22.81
C ILE A 46 18.56 -4.85 -23.56
N SER A 47 18.36 -3.57 -23.20
CA SER A 47 18.88 -2.42 -23.96
C SER A 47 20.39 -2.10 -23.76
N ASN A 48 21.17 -2.92 -23.03
CA ASN A 48 22.65 -2.91 -22.94
C ASN A 48 23.37 -1.58 -22.65
N ASN A 49 22.72 -0.58 -22.05
CA ASN A 49 23.34 0.75 -21.85
C ASN A 49 24.00 0.88 -20.45
N LEU A 50 25.09 0.13 -20.24
CA LEU A 50 25.73 -0.27 -18.96
C LEU A 50 26.25 0.85 -18.02
N ILE A 51 26.08 2.12 -18.35
CA ILE A 51 26.78 3.22 -17.66
C ILE A 51 25.92 3.86 -16.55
N ASN A 52 24.58 3.83 -16.68
CA ASN A 52 23.62 4.41 -15.72
C ASN A 52 22.48 3.44 -15.30
N ILE A 53 22.65 2.14 -15.57
CA ILE A 53 21.62 1.10 -15.33
C ILE A 53 21.23 0.93 -13.84
N PRO A 54 22.15 0.96 -12.86
CA PRO A 54 21.82 0.52 -11.50
C PRO A 54 20.69 1.32 -10.85
N THR A 55 20.68 2.64 -11.00
CA THR A 55 19.71 3.53 -10.33
C THR A 55 18.33 3.48 -11.00
N LYS A 56 18.28 3.57 -12.33
CA LYS A 56 17.00 3.52 -13.07
C LYS A 56 16.31 2.17 -12.95
N VAL A 57 17.07 1.07 -12.97
CA VAL A 57 16.49 -0.26 -12.77
C VAL A 57 15.98 -0.41 -11.33
N LEU A 58 16.72 0.11 -10.35
CA LEU A 58 16.28 0.10 -8.97
C LEU A 58 14.97 0.88 -8.80
N ASP A 59 14.84 2.07 -9.39
CA ASP A 59 13.61 2.89 -9.33
C ASP A 59 12.39 2.16 -9.91
N GLU A 60 12.56 1.47 -11.04
CA GLU A 60 11.49 0.69 -11.67
C GLU A 60 11.11 -0.55 -10.84
N ILE A 61 12.11 -1.26 -10.27
CA ILE A 61 11.87 -2.39 -9.35
C ILE A 61 11.12 -1.90 -8.10
N VAL A 62 11.57 -0.80 -7.52
CA VAL A 62 10.95 -0.12 -6.40
C VAL A 62 9.49 0.15 -6.76
N THR A 63 9.20 0.79 -7.89
CA THR A 63 7.83 1.07 -8.36
C THR A 63 6.99 -0.18 -8.59
N PHE A 64 7.56 -1.26 -9.13
CA PHE A 64 6.88 -2.55 -9.25
C PHE A 64 6.43 -3.10 -7.89
N PHE A 65 7.33 -3.09 -6.89
CA PHE A 65 7.00 -3.54 -5.53
C PHE A 65 5.88 -2.71 -4.89
N LEU A 66 5.80 -1.41 -5.22
CA LEU A 66 4.72 -0.54 -4.74
C LEU A 66 3.36 -0.96 -5.31
N PHE A 67 3.28 -1.23 -6.62
CA PHE A 67 2.04 -1.70 -7.24
C PHE A 67 1.63 -3.10 -6.74
N PHE A 68 2.60 -3.97 -6.49
CA PHE A 68 2.37 -5.26 -5.85
C PHE A 68 1.80 -5.10 -4.42
N GLU A 69 2.41 -4.23 -3.61
CA GLU A 69 1.98 -3.95 -2.24
C GLU A 69 0.55 -3.38 -2.19
N PHE A 70 0.23 -2.40 -3.04
CA PHE A 70 -1.14 -1.89 -3.17
C PHE A 70 -2.13 -2.93 -3.70
N SER A 71 -1.73 -3.79 -4.62
CA SER A 71 -2.58 -4.89 -5.10
C SER A 71 -2.90 -5.87 -3.97
N ALA A 72 -1.90 -6.24 -3.17
CA ALA A 72 -2.10 -7.07 -1.99
C ALA A 72 -3.03 -6.40 -0.96
N MET A 73 -2.91 -5.08 -0.80
CA MET A 73 -3.81 -4.28 0.04
C MET A 73 -5.26 -4.35 -0.43
N ILE A 74 -5.50 -4.19 -1.73
CA ILE A 74 -6.82 -4.27 -2.32
C ILE A 74 -7.42 -5.66 -2.16
N VAL A 75 -6.63 -6.72 -2.39
CA VAL A 75 -7.07 -8.11 -2.20
C VAL A 75 -7.44 -8.37 -0.73
N ALA A 76 -6.63 -7.89 0.22
CA ALA A 76 -6.94 -8.02 1.64
C ALA A 76 -8.21 -7.24 2.03
N ALA A 77 -8.36 -6.02 1.51
CA ALA A 77 -9.55 -5.20 1.77
C ALA A 77 -10.83 -5.81 1.16
N LEU A 78 -10.75 -6.46 -0.01
CA LEU A 78 -11.85 -7.25 -0.59
C LEU A 78 -12.17 -8.47 0.29
N LYS A 79 -11.16 -9.21 0.78
CA LYS A 79 -11.35 -10.39 1.65
C LYS A 79 -12.01 -10.06 2.99
N HIS A 80 -11.74 -8.88 3.56
CA HIS A 80 -12.33 -8.43 4.82
C HIS A 80 -13.61 -7.58 4.65
N MET A 81 -14.30 -7.68 3.50
CA MET A 81 -15.54 -6.96 3.20
C MET A 81 -15.47 -5.43 3.45
N GLY A 82 -14.32 -4.81 3.13
CA GLY A 82 -14.12 -3.36 3.29
C GLY A 82 -13.76 -2.90 4.71
N HIS A 83 -13.66 -3.82 5.68
CA HIS A 83 -13.03 -3.52 6.97
C HIS A 83 -11.53 -3.77 6.85
N THR A 84 -10.81 -2.82 6.26
CA THR A 84 -9.34 -2.84 6.31
C THR A 84 -8.93 -2.80 7.78
N SER A 85 -8.39 -3.90 8.30
CA SER A 85 -7.96 -3.95 9.69
C SER A 85 -6.88 -2.88 9.90
N LEU A 86 -7.01 -2.10 10.97
CA LEU A 86 -6.09 -1.00 11.23
C LEU A 86 -4.64 -1.50 11.38
N ASN A 87 -4.45 -2.71 11.91
CA ASN A 87 -3.15 -3.39 11.96
C ASN A 87 -2.57 -3.65 10.57
N PHE A 88 -3.40 -4.05 9.60
CA PHE A 88 -2.95 -4.27 8.23
C PHE A 88 -2.49 -2.96 7.57
N LEU A 89 -3.25 -1.88 7.76
CA LEU A 89 -2.86 -0.56 7.25
C LEU A 89 -1.56 -0.05 7.89
N MET A 90 -1.39 -0.23 9.20
CA MET A 90 -0.19 0.19 9.91
C MET A 90 1.05 -0.61 9.49
N SER A 91 0.94 -1.93 9.32
CA SER A 91 2.03 -2.78 8.83
C SER A 91 2.46 -2.40 7.40
N LEU A 92 1.50 -2.01 6.55
CA LEU A 92 1.77 -1.46 5.22
C LEU A 92 2.51 -0.12 5.30
N GLY A 93 2.05 0.79 6.16
CA GLY A 93 2.72 2.08 6.38
C GLY A 93 4.16 1.94 6.88
N ILE A 94 4.42 0.97 7.77
CA ILE A 94 5.77 0.64 8.24
C ILE A 94 6.63 0.11 7.08
N THR A 95 6.10 -0.79 6.25
CA THR A 95 6.82 -1.37 5.11
C THR A 95 7.16 -0.30 4.06
N ALA A 96 6.23 0.61 3.76
CA ALA A 96 6.45 1.74 2.85
C ALA A 96 7.53 2.71 3.36
N LEU A 97 7.54 3.03 4.65
CA LEU A 97 8.59 3.88 5.22
C LEU A 97 9.95 3.19 5.26
N LEU A 98 10.00 1.89 5.57
CA LEU A 98 11.23 1.09 5.49
C LEU A 98 11.77 1.08 4.05
N ARG A 99 10.91 0.94 3.05
CA ARG A 99 11.30 1.01 1.63
C ARG A 99 11.88 2.37 1.27
N ASN A 100 11.22 3.47 1.66
CA ASN A 100 11.75 4.82 1.42
C ASN A 100 13.08 5.06 2.14
N LEU A 101 13.24 4.56 3.37
CA LEU A 101 14.48 4.63 4.13
C LEU A 101 15.64 3.94 3.39
N ILE A 102 15.39 2.77 2.81
CA ILE A 102 16.39 2.03 2.04
C ILE A 102 16.72 2.79 0.75
N THR A 103 15.75 3.37 0.05
CA THR A 103 15.98 4.09 -1.20
C THR A 103 16.67 5.45 -1.03
N ALA A 104 16.60 6.09 0.15
CA ALA A 104 17.14 7.44 0.42
C ALA A 104 18.69 7.51 0.47
N HIS A 105 19.40 6.63 -0.23
CA HIS A 105 20.86 6.53 -0.26
C HIS A 105 21.53 7.89 -0.56
N GLY A 106 22.15 8.50 0.46
CA GLY A 106 23.03 9.67 0.30
C GLY A 106 22.58 10.96 0.98
N GLU A 107 21.33 11.06 1.46
CA GLU A 107 20.80 12.26 2.12
C GLU A 107 20.53 12.01 3.62
N PRO A 108 21.47 12.36 4.52
CA PRO A 108 21.39 12.02 5.95
C PRO A 108 20.12 12.56 6.63
N MET A 109 19.64 13.72 6.18
CA MET A 109 18.41 14.33 6.70
C MET A 109 17.16 13.53 6.35
N GLN A 110 17.08 12.99 5.12
CA GLN A 110 15.93 12.19 4.69
C GLN A 110 15.87 10.87 5.45
N ILE A 111 17.04 10.24 5.65
CA ILE A 111 17.16 9.02 6.46
C ILE A 111 16.67 9.26 7.90
N LEU A 112 17.06 10.38 8.52
CA LEU A 112 16.65 10.73 9.88
C LEU A 112 15.13 10.95 9.98
N ILE A 113 14.53 11.68 9.02
CA ILE A 113 13.09 11.94 8.99
C ILE A 113 12.31 10.62 8.81
N HIS A 114 12.75 9.75 7.91
CA HIS A 114 12.11 8.44 7.73
C HIS A 114 12.24 7.56 8.98
N ALA A 115 13.39 7.55 9.65
CA ALA A 115 13.58 6.80 10.89
C ALA A 115 12.66 7.31 12.02
N VAL A 116 12.53 8.63 12.20
CA VAL A 116 11.62 9.23 13.19
C VAL A 116 10.17 8.92 12.85
N ALA A 117 9.78 8.97 11.57
CA ALA A 117 8.43 8.61 11.14
C ALA A 117 8.10 7.14 11.44
N ILE A 118 9.05 6.22 11.21
CA ILE A 118 8.90 4.80 11.55
C ILE A 118 8.71 4.64 13.07
N LEU A 119 9.52 5.32 13.87
CA LEU A 119 9.42 5.27 15.33
C LEU A 119 8.03 5.74 15.82
N LEU A 120 7.53 6.86 15.30
CA LEU A 120 6.20 7.38 15.63
C LEU A 120 5.08 6.40 15.24
N LEU A 121 5.18 5.77 14.07
CA LEU A 121 4.21 4.76 13.62
C LEU A 121 4.20 3.53 14.52
N ILE A 122 5.37 3.01 14.90
CA ILE A 122 5.49 1.88 15.82
C ILE A 122 4.87 2.23 17.18
N ILE A 123 5.14 3.42 17.71
CA ILE A 123 4.50 3.90 18.95
C ILE A 123 2.98 3.94 18.79
N GLY A 124 2.47 4.44 17.67
CA GLY A 124 1.05 4.43 17.34
C GLY A 124 0.45 3.03 17.34
N VAL A 125 1.13 2.04 16.73
CA VAL A 125 0.70 0.62 16.75
C VAL A 125 0.65 0.08 18.18
N VAL A 126 1.67 0.36 18.98
CA VAL A 126 1.76 -0.13 20.37
C VAL A 126 0.62 0.44 21.22
N ILE A 127 0.36 1.74 21.11
CA ILE A 127 -0.75 2.41 21.84
C ILE A 127 -2.09 1.82 21.40
N LEU A 128 -2.28 1.67 20.09
CA LEU A 128 -3.49 1.11 19.53
C LEU A 128 -3.74 -0.32 20.04
N ASN A 129 -2.73 -1.18 19.98
CA ASN A 129 -2.84 -2.57 20.43
C ASN A 129 -3.06 -2.67 21.96
N LYS A 130 -2.55 -1.69 22.72
CA LYS A 130 -2.75 -1.62 24.18
C LYS A 130 -4.16 -1.17 24.57
N HIS A 131 -4.75 -0.23 23.84
CA HIS A 131 -6.08 0.33 24.16
C HIS A 131 -7.23 -0.39 23.47
N ILE A 132 -7.02 -0.83 22.24
CA ILE A 132 -7.95 -1.64 21.47
C ILE A 132 -7.40 -3.06 21.54
N LYS A 133 -7.70 -3.75 22.64
CA LYS A 133 -7.63 -5.22 22.67
C LYS A 133 -8.67 -5.72 21.68
N LEU A 134 -8.27 -5.87 20.42
CA LEU A 134 -9.00 -6.60 19.39
C LEU A 134 -9.00 -8.09 19.74
#